data_AF-A0A7W0PFS9-F1
#
_entry.id   AF-A0A7W0PFS9-F1
#
_cell.length_a   1.000
_cell.length_b   1.000
_cell.length_c   1.000
_cell.angle_alpha   90.00
_cell.angle_beta   90.00
_cell.angle_gamma   90.00
#
_symmetry.space_group_name_H-M   'P 1'
#
loop_
_entity.id
_entity.type
_entity.pdbx_description
1 polymer ?
#
loop_
_entity_poly.entity_id
_entity_poly.type
_entity_poly.pdbx_seq_one_letter_code
_entity_poly.pdbx_strand_id
1 'polypeptide(L)' 'MATTSRERADEAREAQLEHIRNQVSSGELVIREMTKAERAKWARRRAAVEVDSTPAERVRRNAVLKNRRRRAERNL' A
#
# COMPACT_ATOMS: atom_id res chain seq x y z
N MET A 1 24.63 -22.19 -6.47
CA MET A 1 24.34 -20.97 -7.27
C MET A 1 23.85 -19.91 -6.31
N ALA A 2 24.36 -18.68 -6.39
CA ALA A 2 23.91 -17.60 -5.51
C ALA A 2 22.53 -17.12 -5.95
N THR A 3 21.60 -16.93 -5.00
CA THR A 3 20.25 -16.42 -5.27
C THR A 3 20.33 -15.05 -5.93
N THR A 4 19.57 -14.86 -7.01
CA THR A 4 19.52 -13.58 -7.72
C THR A 4 18.91 -12.48 -6.83
N SER A 5 19.13 -11.21 -7.18
CA SER A 5 18.50 -10.09 -6.45
C SER A 5 16.97 -10.14 -6.51
N ARG A 6 16.43 -10.70 -7.59
CA ARG A 6 14.99 -10.90 -7.79
C ARG A 6 14.44 -11.96 -6.85
N GLU A 7 15.09 -13.12 -6.77
CA GLU A 7 14.70 -14.20 -5.86
C GLU A 7 14.67 -13.74 -4.41
N ARG A 8 15.71 -13.01 -3.97
CA ARG A 8 15.75 -12.45 -2.61
C ARG A 8 14.61 -11.46 -2.33
N ALA A 9 14.21 -10.68 -3.33
CA ALA A 9 13.10 -9.74 -3.18
C ALA A 9 11.74 -10.47 -3.12
N ASP A 10 11.58 -11.55 -3.89
CA ASP A 10 10.39 -12.38 -3.89
C ASP A 10 10.27 -13.16 -2.56
N GLU A 11 11.36 -13.71 -2.04
CA GLU A 11 11.41 -14.35 -0.71
C GLU A 11 11.04 -13.37 0.41
N ALA A 12 11.61 -12.17 0.41
CA ALA A 12 11.28 -11.14 1.40
C ALA A 12 9.80 -10.73 1.33
N ARG A 13 9.24 -10.68 0.12
CA ARG A 13 7.82 -10.39 -0.10
C ARG A 13 6.94 -11.51 0.43
N GLU A 14 7.26 -12.78 0.14
CA GLU A 14 6.49 -13.91 0.64
C GLU A 14 6.55 -14.02 2.16
N ALA A 15 7.72 -13.80 2.78
CA ALA A 15 7.85 -13.77 4.24
C ALA A 15 6.96 -12.68 4.88
N GLN A 16 6.89 -11.49 4.28
CA GLN A 16 5.98 -10.43 4.75
C GLN A 16 4.51 -10.81 4.61
N LEU A 17 4.14 -11.43 3.48
CA LEU A 17 2.75 -11.87 3.27
C LEU A 17 2.36 -12.99 4.24
N GLU A 18 3.26 -13.92 4.51
CA GLU A 18 3.05 -14.98 5.50
C GLU A 18 2.88 -14.42 6.90
N HIS A 19 3.71 -13.45 7.30
CA HIS A 19 3.56 -12.77 8.58
C HIS A 19 2.17 -12.12 8.72
N ILE A 20 1.72 -11.39 7.70
CA ILE A 20 0.39 -10.78 7.68
C ILE A 20 -0.71 -11.85 7.75
N ARG A 21 -0.59 -12.95 6.99
CA ARG A 21 -1.55 -14.06 7.04
C ARG A 21 -1.64 -14.65 8.44
N ASN A 22 -0.52 -14.81 9.13
CA ASN A 22 -0.46 -15.33 10.49
C ASN A 22 -1.11 -14.37 11.50
N GLN A 23 -0.92 -13.06 11.36
CA GLN A 23 -1.60 -12.07 12.20
C GLN A 23 -3.12 -12.08 11.96
N VAL A 24 -3.55 -12.26 10.72
CA VAL A 24 -4.99 -12.35 10.40
C VAL A 24 -5.59 -13.65 10.94
N SER A 25 -4.91 -14.79 10.80
CA SER A 25 -5.41 -16.07 11.27
C SER A 25 -5.40 -16.19 12.80
N SER A 26 -4.44 -15.57 13.48
CA SER A 26 -4.39 -15.51 14.95
C SER A 26 -5.43 -14.55 15.54
N GLY A 27 -6.01 -13.66 14.73
CA GLY A 27 -6.90 -12.58 15.17
C GLY A 27 -6.17 -11.35 15.72
N GLU A 28 -4.84 -11.32 15.71
CA GLU A 28 -4.03 -10.15 16.06
C GLU A 28 -4.32 -8.97 15.11
N LEU A 29 -4.55 -9.27 13.82
CA LEU A 29 -4.93 -8.30 12.80
C LEU A 29 -6.34 -8.58 12.29
N VAL A 30 -7.28 -7.68 12.60
CA VAL A 30 -8.66 -7.77 12.12
C VAL A 30 -8.86 -6.84 10.92
N ILE A 31 -9.26 -7.42 9.78
CA ILE A 31 -9.65 -6.67 8.58
C ILE A 31 -11.18 -6.55 8.57
N ARG A 32 -11.70 -5.32 8.56
CA ARG A 32 -13.15 -5.06 8.50
C ARG A 32 -13.50 -3.95 7.53
N GLU A 33 -14.74 -3.97 7.05
CA GLU A 33 -15.28 -2.84 6.30
C GLU A 33 -15.42 -1.61 7.20
N MET A 34 -15.07 -0.45 6.63
CA MET A 34 -15.30 0.83 7.28
C MET A 34 -16.79 1.18 7.24
N THR A 35 -17.32 1.64 8.37
CA THR A 35 -18.65 2.25 8.44
C THR A 35 -18.72 3.54 7.61
N LYS A 36 -19.94 4.01 7.29
CA LYS A 36 -20.13 5.29 6.56
C LYS A 36 -19.47 6.47 7.30
N ALA A 37 -19.60 6.52 8.63
CA ALA A 37 -19.01 7.56 9.46
C ALA A 37 -17.47 7.52 9.42
N GLU A 38 -16.88 6.33 9.52
CA GLU A 38 -15.43 6.16 9.41
C GLU A 38 -14.93 6.55 8.02
N ARG A 39 -15.66 6.14 6.97
CA ARG A 39 -15.34 6.50 5.58
C ARG A 39 -15.29 8.02 5.41
N ALA A 40 -16.27 8.73 5.98
CA ALA A 40 -16.29 10.19 5.98
C ALA A 40 -15.11 10.79 6.79
N LYS A 41 -14.82 10.26 7.98
CA LYS A 41 -13.68 10.69 8.82
C LYS A 41 -12.35 10.58 8.06
N TRP A 42 -12.12 9.45 7.42
CA TRP A 42 -10.88 9.20 6.68
C TRP A 42 -10.82 9.96 5.35
N ALA A 43 -11.96 10.22 4.69
CA ALA A 43 -12.01 11.10 3.54
C ALA A 43 -11.57 12.53 3.91
N ARG A 44 -12.08 13.07 5.03
CA ARG A 44 -11.64 14.38 5.56
C ARG A 44 -10.15 14.41 5.87
N ARG A 45 -9.63 13.35 6.51
CA ARG A 45 -8.20 13.25 6.82
C ARG A 45 -7.33 13.23 5.56
N ARG A 46 -7.75 12.53 4.51
CA ARG A 46 -7.04 12.54 3.22
C ARG A 46 -7.05 13.93 2.58
N ALA A 47 -8.20 14.59 2.57
CA ALA A 47 -8.32 15.96 2.04
C ALA A 47 -7.43 16.95 2.80
N ALA A 48 -7.37 16.86 4.13
CA ALA A 48 -6.48 17.70 4.94
C ALA A 48 -5.00 17.50 4.54
N VAL A 49 -4.56 16.24 4.42
CA VAL A 49 -3.19 15.93 3.97
C VAL A 49 -2.90 16.49 2.57
N GLU A 50 -3.88 16.50 1.67
CA GLU A 50 -3.73 17.07 0.32
C GLU A 50 -3.62 18.60 0.34
N VAL A 51 -4.37 19.27 1.21
CA VAL A 51 -4.31 20.73 1.40
C VAL A 51 -2.94 21.13 1.97
N ASP A 52 -2.44 20.38 2.95
CA ASP A 52 -1.16 20.66 3.61
C ASP A 52 0.06 20.25 2.77
N SER A 53 -0.15 19.55 1.65
CA SER A 53 0.94 19.09 0.78
C SER A 53 1.50 20.24 -0.07
N THR A 54 2.83 20.40 -0.03
CA THR A 54 3.55 21.32 -0.93
C THR A 54 3.36 20.94 -2.41
N PRO A 55 3.54 21.88 -3.36
CA PRO A 55 3.48 21.56 -4.79
C PRO A 55 4.41 20.39 -5.19
N ALA A 56 5.63 20.36 -4.64
CA ALA A 56 6.61 19.31 -4.92
C ALA A 56 6.16 17.93 -4.41
N GLU A 57 5.52 17.86 -3.24
CA GLU A 57 4.95 16.61 -2.71
C GLU A 57 3.79 16.09 -3.55
N ARG A 58 2.93 16.99 -4.03
CA ARG A 58 1.83 16.62 -4.93
C ARG A 58 2.34 16.04 -6.25
N VAL A 59 3.36 16.66 -6.85
CA VAL A 59 4.00 16.13 -8.08
C VAL A 59 4.62 14.76 -7.85
N ARG A 60 5.38 14.59 -6.75
CA ARG A 60 5.98 13.29 -6.40
C ARG A 60 4.91 12.21 -6.21
N ARG A 61 3.84 12.51 -5.48
CA ARG A 61 2.71 11.60 -5.27
C ARG A 61 2.08 11.17 -6.60
N ASN A 62 1.79 12.12 -7.48
CA ASN A 62 1.19 11.86 -8.78
C ASN A 62 2.11 11.01 -9.68
N ALA A 63 3.42 11.26 -9.65
CA ALA A 63 4.39 10.45 -10.38
C ALA A 63 4.41 8.98 -9.88
N VAL A 64 4.37 8.77 -8.56
CA VAL A 64 4.29 7.43 -7.97
C VAL A 64 3.00 6.73 -8.39
N LEU A 65 1.85 7.40 -8.34
CA LEU A 65 0.57 6.84 -8.77
C LEU A 65 0.58 6.47 -10.26
N LYS A 66 1.10 7.34 -11.13
CA LYS A 66 1.26 7.08 -12.56
C LYS A 66 2.12 5.84 -12.82
N ASN A 67 3.24 5.72 -12.12
CA ASN A 67 4.14 4.58 -12.25
C ASN A 67 3.51 3.28 -11.75
N ARG A 68 2.76 3.31 -10.64
CA ARG A 68 2.01 2.15 -10.14
C ARG A 68 0.99 1.67 -11.14
N ARG A 69 0.20 2.59 -11.72
CA ARG A 69 -0.80 2.28 -12.75
C ARG A 69 -0.15 1.61 -13.97
N ARG A 70 0.93 2.19 -14.50
CA ARG A 70 1.68 1.62 -15.63
C ARG A 70 2.21 0.21 -15.33
N ARG A 71 2.67 -0.05 -14.09
CA ARG A 71 3.14 -1.39 -13.68
C ARG A 71 1.99 -2.39 -13.59
N ALA A 72 0.85 -1.99 -13.05
CA ALA A 72 -0.34 -2.85 -12.99
C ALA A 72 -0.82 -3.22 -14.40
N GLU A 73 -0.89 -2.25 -15.31
CA GLU A 73 -1.27 -2.46 -16.72
C GLU A 73 -0.29 -3.36 -17.49
N ARG A 74 0.98 -3.48 -17.05
CA ARG A 74 2.00 -4.33 -17.70
C ARG A 74 2.06 -5.75 -17.13
N ASN A 75 1.49 -5.97 -15.96
CA ASN A 75 1.51 -7.24 -15.24
C ASN A 75 0.15 -7.96 -15.26
N LEU A 76 -0.84 -7.40 -15.97
CA LEU A 76 -2.09 -8.02 -16.39
C LEU A 76 -1.93 -8.52 -17.83
#